data_AF-D3ZL39-F1
#
_entry.id   AF-D3ZL39-F1
#
_cell.length_a   1.000
_cell.length_b   1.000
_cell.length_c   1.000
_cell.angle_alpha   90.00
_cell.angle_beta   90.00
_cell.angle_gamma   90.00
#
_symmetry.space_group_name_H-M   'P 1'
#
loop_
_entity.id
_entity.type
_entity.pdbx_description
1 polymer ?
#
loop_
_entity_poly.entity_id
_entity_poly.type
_entity_poly.pdbx_seq_one_letter_code
_entity_poly.pdbx_strand_id
1 'polypeptide(L)'
;MMARTMEPLAKKIFKGVLAAELVGVFGAYFLFKKMNSSQDFRQTMSKTFPFILEVYYKSIEQSGMYGVREKDQQKWLDSKN
;
A
#
# COMPACT_ATOMS: atom_id res chain seq x y z
N MET A 1 -2.08 -44.55 -10.18
CA MET A 1 -0.94 -44.29 -9.27
C MET A 1 -0.39 -42.85 -9.35
N MET A 2 -0.88 -41.97 -10.23
CA MET A 2 -0.38 -40.57 -10.37
C MET A 2 -0.95 -39.54 -9.39
N ALA A 3 -2.11 -39.79 -8.77
CA ALA A 3 -2.73 -38.83 -7.84
C ALA A 3 -1.92 -38.63 -6.55
N ARG A 4 -1.14 -39.63 -6.12
CA ARG A 4 -0.37 -39.59 -4.86
C ARG A 4 0.97 -38.84 -4.98
N THR A 5 1.50 -38.64 -6.19
CA THR A 5 2.80 -37.98 -6.42
C THR A 5 2.70 -36.45 -6.59
N MET A 6 1.53 -35.93 -6.96
CA MET A 6 1.32 -34.50 -7.19
C MET A 6 0.94 -33.72 -5.92
N GLU A 7 0.43 -34.41 -4.91
CA GLU A 7 0.02 -33.84 -3.62
C GLU A 7 1.15 -33.06 -2.89
N PRO A 8 2.40 -33.58 -2.78
CA PRO A 8 3.48 -32.83 -2.13
C PRO A 8 3.97 -31.63 -2.95
N LEU A 9 3.90 -31.67 -4.28
CA LEU A 9 4.30 -30.56 -5.14
C LEU A 9 3.26 -29.42 -5.08
N ALA A 10 1.97 -29.76 -5.18
CA ALA A 10 0.89 -28.80 -5.05
C ALA A 10 0.89 -28.11 -3.68
N LYS A 11 1.15 -28.85 -2.59
CA LYS A 11 1.29 -28.28 -1.24
C LYS A 11 2.47 -27.30 -1.12
N LYS A 12 3.59 -27.58 -1.79
CA LYS A 12 4.75 -26.66 -1.82
C LYS A 12 4.43 -25.37 -2.57
N ILE A 13 3.80 -25.49 -3.75
CA ILE A 13 3.40 -24.33 -4.55
C ILE A 13 2.37 -23.48 -3.77
N PHE A 14 1.35 -24.13 -3.20
CA PHE A 14 0.33 -23.45 -2.40
C PHE A 14 0.93 -22.69 -1.22
N LYS A 15 1.86 -23.30 -0.46
CA LYS A 15 2.58 -22.61 0.62
C LYS A 15 3.38 -21.42 0.11
N GLY A 16 4.01 -21.53 -1.06
CA GLY A 16 4.74 -20.42 -1.69
C GLY A 16 3.81 -19.27 -2.06
N VAL A 17 2.66 -19.57 -2.69
CA VAL A 17 1.63 -18.59 -3.03
C VAL A 17 1.10 -17.91 -1.77
N LEU A 18 0.74 -18.69 -0.75
CA LEU A 18 0.25 -18.15 0.52
C LEU A 18 1.28 -17.22 1.19
N ALA A 19 2.57 -17.60 1.17
CA ALA A 19 3.63 -16.75 1.70
C ALA A 19 3.76 -15.44 0.89
N ALA A 20 3.67 -15.51 -0.44
CA ALA A 20 3.71 -14.33 -1.31
C ALA A 20 2.50 -13.40 -1.08
N GLU A 21 1.30 -13.96 -0.92
CA GLU A 21 0.09 -13.19 -0.59
C GLU A 21 0.22 -12.48 0.75
N LEU A 22 0.71 -13.17 1.78
CA LEU A 22 0.95 -12.56 3.09
C LEU A 22 1.94 -11.39 2.98
N VAL A 23 3.07 -11.58 2.29
CA VAL A 23 4.06 -10.51 2.07
C VAL A 23 3.43 -9.32 1.33
N GLY A 24 2.60 -9.58 0.31
CA GLY A 24 1.88 -8.54 -0.43
C GLY A 24 0.94 -7.73 0.46
N VAL A 25 0.11 -8.40 1.26
CA VAL A 25 -0.82 -7.75 2.19
C VAL A 25 -0.09 -6.96 3.27
N PHE A 26 0.96 -7.53 3.87
CA PHE A 26 1.79 -6.82 4.86
C PHE A 26 2.48 -5.60 4.25
N GLY A 27 2.98 -5.70 3.02
CA GLY A 27 3.59 -4.59 2.30
C GLY A 27 2.58 -3.45 2.06
N ALA A 28 1.39 -3.78 1.56
CA ALA A 28 0.32 -2.80 1.35
C ALA A 28 -0.14 -2.15 2.66
N TYR A 29 -0.30 -2.93 3.72
CA TYR A 29 -0.67 -2.40 5.05
C TYR A 29 0.41 -1.47 5.60
N PHE A 30 1.69 -1.86 5.52
CA PHE A 30 2.79 -1.03 6.00
C PHE A 30 2.88 0.29 5.22
N LEU A 31 2.74 0.21 3.89
CA LEU A 31 2.69 1.38 3.02
C LEU A 31 1.55 2.32 3.41
N PHE A 32 0.34 1.79 3.59
CA PHE A 32 -0.83 2.57 3.99
C PHE A 32 -0.65 3.20 5.38
N LYS A 33 -0.16 2.43 6.35
CA LYS A 33 0.13 2.91 7.71
C LYS A 33 1.15 4.04 7.70
N LYS A 34 2.20 3.92 6.89
CA LYS A 34 3.25 4.95 6.77
C LYS A 34 2.73 6.21 6.09
N MET A 35 1.91 6.07 5.04
CA MET A 35 1.21 7.20 4.43
C MET A 35 0.26 7.88 5.41
N ASN A 36 -0.48 7.14 6.24
CA ASN A 36 -1.38 7.73 7.22
C ASN A 36 -0.62 8.51 8.32
N SER A 37 0.51 7.97 8.79
CA SER A 37 1.25 8.56 9.91
C SER A 37 2.17 9.73 9.54
N SER A 38 2.67 9.80 8.30
CA SER A 38 3.71 10.76 7.92
C SER A 38 3.35 11.55 6.67
N GLN A 39 3.20 12.85 6.85
CA GLN A 39 2.97 13.81 5.76
C GLN A 39 4.20 13.96 4.84
N ASP A 40 5.40 13.88 5.40
CA ASP A 40 6.63 14.00 4.62
C ASP A 40 6.83 12.75 3.73
N PHE A 41 6.41 11.58 4.22
CA PHE A 41 6.37 10.38 3.40
C PHE A 41 5.36 10.50 2.25
N ARG A 42 4.18 11.11 2.50
CA ARG A 42 3.23 11.44 1.43
C ARG A 42 3.82 12.43 0.42
N GLN A 43 4.67 13.37 0.87
CA GLN A 43 5.39 14.28 -0.02
C GLN A 43 6.44 13.56 -0.88
N THR A 44 7.14 12.58 -0.33
CA THR A 44 8.03 11.73 -1.13
C THR A 44 7.22 10.93 -2.16
N MET A 45 6.11 10.32 -1.73
CA MET A 45 5.23 9.56 -2.61
C MET A 45 4.62 10.41 -3.72
N SER A 46 4.31 11.69 -3.47
CA SER A 46 3.81 12.59 -4.52
C SER A 46 4.84 12.83 -5.64
N LYS A 47 6.14 12.75 -5.31
CA LYS A 47 7.24 12.88 -6.27
C LYS A 47 7.61 11.55 -6.95
N THR A 48 7.62 10.45 -6.20
CA THR A 48 8.07 9.15 -6.71
C THR A 48 6.94 8.34 -7.35
N PHE A 49 5.78 8.25 -6.71
CA PHE A 49 4.64 7.43 -7.13
C PHE A 49 3.30 8.17 -6.93
N PRO A 50 3.03 9.21 -7.74
CA PRO A 50 1.84 10.06 -7.56
C PRO A 50 0.52 9.28 -7.65
N PHE A 51 0.47 8.24 -8.49
CA PHE A 51 -0.71 7.38 -8.62
C PHE A 51 -1.06 6.61 -7.35
N ILE A 52 -0.05 6.06 -6.64
CA ILE A 52 -0.26 5.33 -5.38
C ILE A 52 -0.80 6.28 -4.31
N LEU A 53 -0.26 7.49 -4.26
CA LEU A 53 -0.73 8.52 -3.33
C LEU A 53 -2.17 8.95 -3.65
N GLU A 54 -2.55 9.04 -4.92
CA GLU A 54 -3.92 9.35 -5.31
C GLU A 54 -4.91 8.27 -4.86
N VAL A 55 -4.56 6.99 -5.03
CA VAL A 55 -5.36 5.86 -4.52
C VAL A 55 -5.51 5.96 -3.01
N TYR A 56 -4.44 6.30 -2.29
CA TYR A 56 -4.50 6.53 -0.85
C TYR A 56 -5.50 7.62 -0.49
N TYR A 57 -5.43 8.81 -1.13
CA TYR A 57 -6.37 9.90 -0.86
C TYR A 57 -7.81 9.49 -1.12
N LYS A 58 -8.08 8.88 -2.28
CA LYS A 58 -9.43 8.38 -2.60
C LYS A 58 -9.94 7.37 -1.56
N SER A 59 -9.07 6.49 -1.08
CA SER A 59 -9.44 5.47 -0.09
C SER A 59 -9.81 6.09 1.26
N ILE A 60 -9.05 7.09 1.75
CA ILE A 60 -9.35 7.75 3.02
C ILE A 60 -10.56 8.70 2.91
N GLU A 61 -10.73 9.35 1.76
CA GLU A 61 -11.90 10.18 1.46
C GLU A 61 -13.17 9.30 1.42
N GLN A 62 -13.09 8.10 0.83
CA GLN A 62 -14.17 7.11 0.86
C GLN A 62 -14.47 6.59 2.27
N SER A 63 -13.47 6.51 3.16
CA SER A 63 -13.69 6.17 4.57
C SER A 63 -14.16 7.35 5.44
N GLY A 64 -14.45 8.51 4.82
CA GLY A 64 -14.98 9.70 5.50
C GLY A 64 -13.94 10.65 6.08
N MET A 65 -12.64 10.42 5.82
CA MET A 65 -11.55 11.31 6.25
C MET A 65 -11.20 12.32 5.16
N TYR A 66 -11.92 13.43 5.12
CA TYR A 66 -11.69 14.54 4.19
C TYR A 66 -10.65 15.55 4.73
N GLY A 67 -10.09 16.39 3.85
CA GLY A 67 -9.22 17.49 4.24
C GLY A 67 -7.73 17.14 4.34
N VAL A 68 -7.34 15.87 4.24
CA VAL A 68 -5.94 15.44 4.33
C VAL A 68 -5.14 15.91 3.12
N ARG A 69 -5.73 15.79 1.92
CA ARG A 69 -5.11 16.20 0.66
C ARG A 69 -4.82 17.69 0.64
N GLU A 70 -5.78 18.50 1.07
CA GLU A 70 -5.71 19.95 1.09
C GLU A 70 -4.64 20.41 2.09
N LYS A 71 -4.62 19.82 3.30
CA LYS A 71 -3.57 20.08 4.30
C LYS A 71 -2.18 19.73 3.80
N ASP A 72 -2.07 18.65 3.03
CA ASP A 72 -0.81 18.24 2.43
C ASP A 72 -0.34 19.23 1.38
N GLN A 73 -1.24 19.64 0.47
CA GLN A 73 -0.93 20.64 -0.55
C GLN A 73 -0.54 21.99 0.07
N GLN A 74 -1.26 22.46 1.09
CA GLN A 74 -0.94 23.71 1.76
C GLN A 74 0.47 23.69 2.37
N LYS A 75 0.81 22.67 3.17
CA LYS A 75 2.15 22.55 3.76
C LYS A 75 3.25 22.47 2.70
N TRP A 76 2.99 21.78 1.58
CA TRP A 76 3.99 21.65 0.52
C TRP A 76 4.19 22.94 -0.27
N LEU A 77 3.15 23.75 -0.43
CA LEU A 77 3.26 25.09 -1.01
C LEU A 77 4.03 26.02 -0.07
N ASP A 78 3.68 26.01 1.22
CA ASP A 78 4.36 26.84 2.23
C ASP A 78 5.84 26.48 2.37
N SER A 79 6.21 25.19 2.22
CA SER A 79 7.61 24.74 2.27
C SER A 79 8.47 25.16 1.07
N LYS A 80 7.85 25.72 0.02
CA LYS A 80 8.56 26.20 -1.18
C LYS A 80 8.77 27.72 -1.19
N ASN A 81 8.09 28.45 -0.30
CA ASN A 81 8.19 29.90 -0.14
C ASN A 81 9.13 30.25 1.00
#